data_AF-A0A2L0B4A9-F1
#
_entry.id   AF-A0A2L0B4A9-F1
#
_cell.length_a   1.000
_cell.length_b   1.000
_cell.length_c   1.000
_cell.angle_alpha   90.00
_cell.angle_beta   90.00
_cell.angle_gamma   90.00
#
_symmetry.space_group_name_H-M   'P 1'
#
loop_
_entity.id
_entity.type
_entity.pdbx_description
1 polymer ?
#
loop_
_entity_poly.entity_id
_entity_poly.type
_entity_poly.pdbx_seq_one_letter_code
_entity_poly.pdbx_strand_id
1 'polypeptide(L)'
;TDANKVLVDVLEDQNQEPMVRHEAAEALGAIASPDSLKILEKYLHDPVIEVAETCQLALERIKFFQNPTNHKSILSDNPYNSVDPAPPLPTKDVAELKAILIDENATLFERYRAMFALRNLRNKTAVEALGEALFCGSALFKHEIAFVLGQLQDEHSVSYLKKSLEDESENE
;
A
#
# COMPACT_ATOMS: atom_id res chain seq x y z
N THR A 1 -23.57 -11.48 -0.53
CA THR A 1 -22.34 -11.91 0.16
C THR A 1 -22.19 -11.07 1.41
N ASP A 2 -22.17 -11.73 2.56
CA ASP A 2 -22.23 -11.12 3.91
C ASP A 2 -21.02 -10.23 4.24
N ALA A 3 -19.84 -10.56 3.67
CA ALA A 3 -18.58 -9.88 3.97
C ALA A 3 -18.57 -8.38 3.64
N ASN A 4 -19.11 -7.94 2.49
CA ASN A 4 -19.11 -6.53 2.13
C ASN A 4 -19.86 -5.67 3.15
N LYS A 5 -21.00 -6.18 3.66
CA LYS A 5 -21.77 -5.45 4.65
C LYS A 5 -20.94 -5.27 5.93
N VAL A 6 -20.30 -6.34 6.40
CA VAL A 6 -19.46 -6.28 7.61
C VAL A 6 -18.29 -5.32 7.43
N LEU A 7 -17.61 -5.35 6.28
CA LEU A 7 -16.50 -4.43 6.01
C LEU A 7 -16.95 -2.97 5.94
N VAL A 8 -18.12 -2.71 5.36
CA VAL A 8 -18.73 -1.36 5.38
C VAL A 8 -19.03 -0.96 6.82
N ASP A 9 -19.70 -1.81 7.60
CA ASP A 9 -20.02 -1.50 9.01
C ASP A 9 -18.74 -1.16 9.81
N VAL A 10 -17.63 -1.86 9.57
CA VAL A 10 -16.32 -1.60 10.21
C VAL A 10 -15.70 -0.28 9.75
N LEU A 11 -15.69 0.01 8.44
CA LEU A 11 -15.13 1.26 7.91
C LEU A 11 -15.89 2.50 8.44
N GLU A 12 -17.21 2.37 8.61
CA GLU A 12 -18.07 3.45 9.06
C GLU A 12 -18.01 3.73 10.57
N ASP A 13 -17.56 2.77 11.38
CA ASP A 13 -17.52 2.93 12.84
C ASP A 13 -16.38 3.85 13.28
N GLN A 14 -16.72 5.08 13.66
CA GLN A 14 -15.76 6.06 14.17
C GLN A 14 -15.20 5.73 15.57
N ASN A 15 -15.78 4.75 16.26
CA ASN A 15 -15.24 4.26 17.53
C ASN A 15 -14.28 3.09 17.33
N GLN A 16 -14.12 2.61 16.10
CA GLN A 16 -13.19 1.56 15.76
C GLN A 16 -11.78 2.11 15.54
N GLU A 17 -10.78 1.31 15.90
CA GLU A 17 -9.36 1.66 15.72
C GLU A 17 -9.04 2.02 14.26
N PRO A 18 -8.31 3.12 14.00
CA PRO A 18 -7.86 3.55 12.68
C PRO A 18 -7.37 2.43 11.76
N MET A 19 -6.48 1.58 12.27
CA MET A 19 -5.89 0.48 11.50
C MET A 19 -6.92 -0.57 11.10
N VAL A 20 -7.91 -0.86 11.95
CA VAL A 20 -8.97 -1.84 11.61
C VAL A 20 -9.88 -1.28 10.53
N ARG A 21 -10.14 0.04 10.55
CA ARG A 21 -10.89 0.73 9.48
C ARG A 21 -10.11 0.76 8.16
N HIS A 22 -8.79 0.98 8.22
CA HIS A 22 -7.89 0.87 7.07
C HIS A 22 -7.98 -0.53 6.43
N GLU A 23 -7.83 -1.60 7.21
CA GLU A 23 -7.90 -2.98 6.70
C GLU A 23 -9.26 -3.28 6.04
N ALA A 24 -10.34 -2.72 6.59
CA ALA A 24 -11.67 -2.85 5.99
C ALA A 24 -11.77 -2.12 4.63
N ALA A 25 -11.21 -0.91 4.52
CA ALA A 25 -11.14 -0.17 3.25
C ALA A 25 -10.28 -0.90 2.21
N GLU A 26 -9.13 -1.44 2.61
CA GLU A 26 -8.26 -2.20 1.73
C GLU A 26 -8.95 -3.47 1.22
N ALA A 27 -9.60 -4.23 2.10
CA ALA A 27 -10.38 -5.40 1.74
C ALA A 27 -11.52 -5.07 0.77
N LEU A 28 -12.23 -3.95 0.96
CA LEU A 28 -13.25 -3.47 0.03
C LEU A 28 -12.65 -3.14 -1.35
N GLY A 29 -11.44 -2.57 -1.39
CA GLY A 29 -10.64 -2.34 -2.59
C GLY A 29 -10.21 -3.63 -3.29
N ALA A 30 -9.81 -4.64 -2.52
CA ALA A 30 -9.43 -5.97 -3.00
C ALA A 30 -10.61 -6.69 -3.66
N ILE A 31 -11.77 -6.69 -3.00
CA ILE A 31 -13.03 -7.30 -3.49
C ILE A 31 -13.54 -6.59 -4.76
N ALA A 32 -13.34 -5.26 -4.84
CA ALA A 32 -13.68 -4.46 -6.02
C ALA A 32 -15.16 -4.56 -6.46
N SER A 33 -16.08 -4.64 -5.50
CA SER A 33 -17.52 -4.68 -5.81
C SER A 33 -18.05 -3.31 -6.25
N PRO A 34 -19.12 -3.23 -7.05
CA PRO A 34 -19.74 -1.95 -7.41
C PRO A 34 -20.17 -1.12 -6.19
N ASP A 35 -20.61 -1.77 -5.11
CA ASP A 35 -21.00 -1.11 -3.87
C ASP A 35 -19.80 -0.56 -3.08
N SER A 36 -18.62 -1.17 -3.24
CA SER A 36 -17.37 -0.70 -2.63
C SER A 36 -16.99 0.71 -3.10
N LEU A 37 -17.30 1.08 -4.35
CA LEU A 37 -16.93 2.39 -4.90
C LEU A 37 -17.56 3.54 -4.12
N LYS A 38 -18.87 3.46 -3.87
CA LYS A 38 -19.62 4.53 -3.19
C LYS A 38 -19.15 4.73 -1.76
N ILE A 39 -18.89 3.63 -1.05
CA ILE A 39 -18.45 3.71 0.34
C ILE A 39 -17.01 4.24 0.43
N LEU A 40 -16.10 3.79 -0.44
CA LEU A 40 -14.73 4.28 -0.45
C LEU A 40 -14.68 5.78 -0.83
N GLU A 41 -15.52 6.23 -1.77
CA GLU A 41 -15.63 7.66 -2.13
C GLU A 41 -16.10 8.53 -0.96
N LYS A 42 -17.01 8.01 -0.13
CA LYS A 42 -17.51 8.71 1.07
C LYS A 42 -16.37 9.01 2.07
N TYR A 43 -15.36 8.15 2.15
CA TYR A 43 -14.27 8.24 3.13
C TYR A 43 -12.93 8.74 2.55
N LEU A 44 -12.92 9.27 1.32
CA LEU A 44 -11.75 9.92 0.71
C LEU A 44 -11.17 11.09 1.52
N HIS A 45 -11.98 11.69 2.37
CA HIS A 45 -11.61 12.82 3.22
C HIS A 45 -11.89 12.52 4.69
N ASP A 46 -11.74 11.24 5.09
CA ASP A 46 -11.82 10.86 6.50
C ASP A 46 -10.82 11.68 7.33
N PRO A 47 -11.17 12.12 8.55
CA PRO A 47 -10.24 12.85 9.41
C PRO A 47 -9.03 12.01 9.82
N VAL A 48 -9.12 10.68 9.76
CA VAL A 48 -8.01 9.76 9.99
C VAL A 48 -7.29 9.53 8.66
N ILE A 49 -6.04 9.99 8.57
CA ILE A 49 -5.29 10.03 7.31
C ILE A 49 -5.07 8.63 6.73
N GLU A 50 -4.80 7.63 7.57
CA GLU A 50 -4.60 6.24 7.17
C GLU A 50 -5.86 5.68 6.47
N VAL A 51 -7.05 6.04 6.96
CA VAL A 51 -8.32 5.62 6.35
C VAL A 51 -8.55 6.34 5.03
N ALA A 52 -8.30 7.65 4.98
CA ALA A 52 -8.46 8.45 3.77
C ALA A 52 -7.53 7.99 2.63
N GLU A 53 -6.24 7.82 2.95
CA GLU A 53 -5.22 7.32 2.02
C GLU A 53 -5.53 5.89 1.54
N THR A 54 -5.97 5.01 2.44
CA THR A 54 -6.37 3.65 2.06
C THR A 54 -7.58 3.65 1.13
N CYS A 55 -8.59 4.50 1.39
CA CYS A 55 -9.75 4.64 0.51
C CYS A 55 -9.34 5.16 -0.87
N GLN A 56 -8.39 6.10 -0.94
CA GLN A 56 -7.82 6.57 -2.20
C GLN A 56 -7.14 5.43 -2.96
N LEU A 57 -6.23 4.69 -2.33
CA LEU A 57 -5.53 3.56 -2.93
C LEU A 57 -6.51 2.48 -3.43
N ALA A 58 -7.50 2.13 -2.62
CA ALA A 58 -8.53 1.15 -2.96
C ALA A 58 -9.32 1.58 -4.21
N LEU A 59 -9.70 2.85 -4.32
CA LEU A 59 -10.39 3.39 -5.49
C LEU A 59 -9.50 3.38 -6.74
N GLU A 60 -8.25 3.81 -6.62
CA GLU A 60 -7.29 3.82 -7.72
C GLU A 60 -7.01 2.40 -8.22
N ARG A 61 -6.88 1.43 -7.30
CA ARG A 61 -6.78 0.00 -7.60
C ARG A 61 -7.98 -0.50 -8.41
N ILE A 62 -9.20 -0.24 -7.94
CA ILE A 62 -10.42 -0.65 -8.64
C ILE A 62 -10.46 -0.05 -10.05
N LYS A 63 -10.24 1.26 -10.17
CA LYS A 63 -10.22 1.97 -11.46
C LYS A 63 -9.14 1.42 -12.40
N PHE A 64 -7.97 1.12 -11.86
CA PHE A 64 -6.85 0.57 -12.63
C PHE A 64 -7.21 -0.78 -13.26
N PHE A 65 -7.84 -1.69 -12.51
CA PHE A 65 -8.21 -3.02 -13.03
C PHE A 65 -9.52 -3.05 -13.83
N GLN A 66 -10.36 -2.02 -13.71
CA GLN A 66 -11.50 -1.84 -14.63
C GLN A 66 -11.06 -1.43 -16.04
N ASN A 67 -9.86 -0.87 -16.19
CA ASN A 67 -9.34 -0.49 -17.51
C ASN A 67 -8.81 -1.72 -18.28
N PRO A 68 -9.42 -2.06 -19.45
CA PRO A 68 -9.05 -3.26 -20.20
C PRO A 68 -7.58 -3.31 -20.65
N THR A 69 -6.94 -2.15 -20.83
CA THR A 69 -5.52 -2.09 -21.26
C THR A 69 -4.57 -2.57 -20.17
N ASN A 70 -5.01 -2.52 -18.91
CA ASN A 70 -4.18 -2.83 -17.75
C ASN A 70 -4.22 -4.30 -17.35
N HIS A 71 -5.09 -5.12 -17.95
CA HIS A 71 -5.17 -6.56 -17.63
C HIS A 71 -3.87 -7.32 -17.90
N LYS A 72 -2.97 -6.82 -18.77
CA LYS A 72 -1.63 -7.43 -18.94
C LYS A 72 -0.74 -7.26 -17.71
N SER A 73 -0.96 -6.25 -16.87
CA SER A 73 -0.23 -6.07 -15.62
C SER A 73 -0.69 -7.01 -14.50
N ILE A 74 -1.91 -7.57 -14.60
CA ILE A 74 -2.41 -8.65 -13.70
C ILE A 74 -1.50 -9.88 -13.77
N LEU A 75 -0.78 -10.06 -14.89
CA LEU A 75 0.13 -11.17 -15.12
C LEU A 75 1.56 -10.90 -14.62
N SER A 76 1.82 -9.79 -13.92
CA SER A 76 3.12 -9.66 -13.24
C SER A 76 3.19 -10.77 -12.18
N ASP A 77 4.15 -11.68 -12.31
CA ASP A 77 4.40 -12.74 -11.32
C ASP A 77 4.63 -12.08 -9.94
N ASN A 78 3.58 -11.99 -9.13
CA ASN A 78 3.71 -11.62 -7.73
C ASN A 78 4.20 -12.87 -6.99
N PRO A 79 5.46 -12.92 -6.52
CA PRO A 79 6.02 -14.12 -5.90
C PRO A 79 5.45 -14.38 -4.49
N TYR A 80 4.61 -13.47 -3.96
CA TYR A 80 4.05 -13.54 -2.60
C TYR A 80 2.59 -14.01 -2.57
N ASN A 81 1.94 -14.24 -3.73
CA ASN A 81 0.52 -14.61 -3.82
C ASN A 81 -0.42 -13.69 -3.01
N SER A 82 -0.04 -12.42 -2.84
CA SER A 82 -0.83 -11.40 -2.16
C SER A 82 -1.74 -10.65 -3.12
N VAL A 83 -2.81 -10.07 -2.58
CA VAL A 83 -3.65 -9.11 -3.29
C VAL A 83 -3.18 -7.72 -2.90
N ASP A 84 -2.21 -7.19 -3.65
CA ASP A 84 -1.59 -5.92 -3.30
C ASP A 84 -2.56 -4.72 -3.52
N PRO A 85 -2.44 -3.65 -2.71
CA PRO A 85 -3.14 -2.38 -2.89
C PRO A 85 -2.87 -1.72 -4.25
N ALA A 86 -1.69 -1.93 -4.83
CA ALA A 86 -1.34 -1.42 -6.15
C ALA A 86 -0.55 -2.46 -6.96
N PRO A 87 -0.74 -2.53 -8.28
CA PRO A 87 0.05 -3.40 -9.15
C PRO A 87 1.47 -2.85 -9.33
N PRO A 88 2.51 -3.69 -9.44
CA PRO A 88 3.88 -3.20 -9.60
C PRO A 88 4.06 -2.39 -10.89
N LEU A 89 4.98 -1.41 -10.86
CA LEU A 89 5.47 -0.77 -12.08
C LEU A 89 6.16 -1.80 -13.01
N PRO A 90 6.10 -1.62 -14.34
CA PRO A 90 6.67 -2.57 -15.29
C PRO A 90 8.21 -2.49 -15.38
N THR A 91 8.81 -1.37 -14.99
CA THR A 91 10.26 -1.21 -14.95
C THR A 91 10.88 -2.09 -13.87
N LYS A 92 12.12 -2.54 -14.11
CA LYS A 92 12.94 -3.29 -13.15
C LYS A 92 14.18 -2.50 -12.72
N ASP A 93 14.28 -1.24 -13.14
CA ASP A 93 15.39 -0.36 -12.79
C ASP A 93 15.19 0.13 -11.35
N VAL A 94 16.06 -0.33 -10.45
CA VAL A 94 16.00 0.01 -9.02
C VAL A 94 16.17 1.52 -8.79
N ALA A 95 16.98 2.21 -9.60
CA ALA A 95 17.20 3.64 -9.43
C ALA A 95 15.96 4.44 -9.83
N GLU A 96 15.29 4.06 -10.93
CA GLU A 96 14.02 4.66 -11.34
C GLU A 96 12.92 4.42 -10.30
N LEU A 97 12.77 3.16 -9.86
CA LEU A 97 11.77 2.79 -8.84
C LEU A 97 12.01 3.52 -7.52
N LYS A 98 13.27 3.60 -7.07
CA LYS A 98 13.63 4.35 -5.86
C LYS A 98 13.28 5.82 -5.99
N ALA A 99 13.58 6.44 -7.13
CA ALA A 99 13.28 7.85 -7.37
C ALA A 99 11.78 8.13 -7.26
N ILE A 100 10.92 7.24 -7.79
CA ILE A 100 9.46 7.34 -7.64
C ILE A 100 9.04 7.12 -6.18
N LEU A 101 9.60 6.09 -5.52
CA LEU A 101 9.22 5.68 -4.17
C LEU A 101 9.36 6.82 -3.13
N ILE A 102 10.45 7.60 -3.24
CA ILE A 102 10.78 8.68 -2.29
C ILE A 102 10.33 10.08 -2.75
N ASP A 103 9.69 10.21 -3.92
CA ASP A 103 9.19 11.50 -4.40
C ASP A 103 7.88 11.87 -3.71
N GLU A 104 7.94 12.85 -2.80
CA GLU A 104 6.77 13.38 -2.10
C GLU A 104 5.78 14.13 -3.02
N ASN A 105 6.15 14.39 -4.28
CA ASN A 105 5.24 14.94 -5.29
C ASN A 105 4.56 13.85 -6.13
N ALA A 106 5.04 12.61 -6.08
CA ALA A 106 4.39 11.48 -6.73
C ALA A 106 3.11 11.10 -5.98
N THR A 107 2.12 10.58 -6.71
CA THR A 107 0.89 10.09 -6.06
C THR A 107 1.19 8.88 -5.19
N LEU A 108 0.40 8.70 -4.12
CA LEU A 108 0.55 7.54 -3.24
C LEU A 108 0.44 6.22 -4.01
N PHE A 109 -0.46 6.13 -4.98
CA PHE A 109 -0.56 4.98 -5.88
C PHE A 109 0.74 4.71 -6.61
N GLU A 110 1.34 5.69 -7.30
CA GLU A 110 2.60 5.46 -8.03
C GLU A 110 3.75 5.05 -7.10
N ARG A 111 3.81 5.62 -5.89
CA ARG A 111 4.77 5.21 -4.86
C ARG A 111 4.55 3.75 -4.44
N TYR A 112 3.30 3.32 -4.21
CA TYR A 112 2.96 1.92 -3.92
C TYR A 112 3.30 0.98 -5.09
N ARG A 113 3.04 1.39 -6.33
CA ARG A 113 3.42 0.61 -7.52
C ARG A 113 4.94 0.43 -7.61
N ALA A 114 5.72 1.46 -7.28
CA ALA A 114 7.17 1.37 -7.20
C ALA A 114 7.62 0.44 -6.05
N MET A 115 6.97 0.54 -4.89
CA MET A 115 7.21 -0.31 -3.73
C MET A 115 7.06 -1.79 -4.06
N PHE A 116 5.93 -2.18 -4.66
CA PHE A 116 5.68 -3.58 -5.01
C PHE A 116 6.59 -4.07 -6.15
N ALA A 117 6.98 -3.19 -7.08
CA ALA A 117 7.99 -3.54 -8.07
C ALA A 117 9.34 -3.86 -7.39
N LEU A 118 9.82 -3.02 -6.48
CA LEU A 118 11.04 -3.24 -5.70
C LEU A 118 10.97 -4.52 -4.87
N ARG A 119 9.86 -4.76 -4.16
CA ARG A 119 9.61 -6.00 -3.42
C ARG A 119 9.79 -7.22 -4.32
N ASN A 120 9.20 -7.18 -5.52
CA ASN A 120 9.23 -8.32 -6.44
C ASN A 120 10.62 -8.57 -7.05
N LEU A 121 11.55 -7.60 -7.01
CA LEU A 121 12.92 -7.78 -7.49
C LEU A 121 13.79 -8.64 -6.57
N ARG A 122 13.51 -8.66 -5.26
CA ARG A 122 14.17 -9.53 -4.26
C ARG A 122 15.70 -9.52 -4.30
N ASN A 123 16.29 -8.36 -4.59
CA ASN A 123 17.73 -8.18 -4.60
C ASN A 123 18.15 -7.11 -3.59
N LYS A 124 19.43 -7.14 -3.21
CA LYS A 124 19.98 -6.26 -2.17
C LYS A 124 19.71 -4.79 -2.42
N THR A 125 19.91 -4.30 -3.64
CA THR A 125 19.72 -2.87 -3.94
C THR A 125 18.25 -2.45 -3.84
N ALA A 126 17.31 -3.35 -4.15
CA ALA A 126 15.89 -3.10 -3.94
C ALA A 126 15.51 -3.09 -2.45
N VAL A 127 16.09 -3.99 -1.65
CA VAL A 127 15.91 -4.00 -0.18
C VAL A 127 16.45 -2.71 0.44
N GLU A 128 17.62 -2.24 0.01
CA GLU A 128 18.20 -0.96 0.46
C GLU A 128 17.32 0.24 0.08
N ALA A 129 16.77 0.25 -1.14
CA ALA A 129 15.84 1.29 -1.58
C ALA A 129 14.54 1.32 -0.75
N LEU A 130 13.96 0.15 -0.46
CA LEU A 130 12.80 0.03 0.42
C LEU A 130 13.14 0.45 1.86
N GLY A 131 14.30 0.03 2.38
CA GLY A 131 14.76 0.38 3.71
C GLY A 131 14.96 1.89 3.89
N GLU A 132 15.47 2.60 2.89
CA GLU A 132 15.58 4.06 2.92
C GLU A 132 14.21 4.76 2.92
N ALA A 133 13.21 4.17 2.27
CA ALA A 133 11.86 4.72 2.21
C ALA A 133 11.06 4.56 3.52
N LEU A 134 11.54 3.80 4.51
CA LEU A 134 10.95 3.75 5.86
C LEU A 134 10.96 5.11 6.58
N PHE A 135 11.74 6.07 6.09
CA PHE A 135 11.93 7.38 6.73
C PHE A 135 11.27 8.52 5.96
N CYS A 136 10.36 8.24 5.04
CA CYS A 136 9.57 9.25 4.32
C CYS A 136 8.10 8.84 4.19
N GLY A 137 7.26 9.75 3.69
CA GLY A 137 5.82 9.52 3.57
C GLY A 137 5.04 9.51 4.90
N SER A 138 3.77 9.13 4.80
CA SER A 138 2.82 9.03 5.91
C SER A 138 3.07 7.78 6.77
N ALA A 139 2.42 7.71 7.94
CA ALA A 139 2.44 6.52 8.80
C ALA A 139 1.95 5.27 8.04
N LEU A 140 0.90 5.40 7.22
CA LEU A 140 0.41 4.32 6.36
C LEU A 140 1.46 3.89 5.33
N PHE A 141 2.15 4.84 4.69
CA PHE A 141 3.20 4.51 3.73
C PHE A 141 4.36 3.74 4.39
N LYS A 142 4.82 4.19 5.56
CA LYS A 142 5.86 3.51 6.34
C LYS A 142 5.42 2.12 6.80
N HIS A 143 4.17 1.98 7.25
CA HIS A 143 3.56 0.69 7.60
C HIS A 143 3.68 -0.31 6.45
N GLU A 144 3.29 0.11 5.23
CA GLU A 144 3.36 -0.77 4.06
C GLU A 144 4.81 -1.12 3.68
N ILE A 145 5.74 -0.15 3.77
CA ILE A 145 7.17 -0.44 3.57
C ILE A 145 7.65 -1.51 4.56
N ALA A 146 7.30 -1.38 5.85
CA ALA A 146 7.68 -2.35 6.87
C ALA A 146 7.05 -3.73 6.57
N PHE A 147 5.79 -3.76 6.12
CA PHE A 147 5.11 -4.98 5.71
C PHE A 147 5.84 -5.67 4.55
N VAL A 148 6.18 -4.96 3.46
CA VAL A 148 6.88 -5.57 2.31
C VAL A 148 8.31 -6.01 2.64
N LEU A 149 9.01 -5.31 3.54
CA LEU A 149 10.31 -5.76 4.06
C LEU A 149 10.15 -7.05 4.89
N GLY A 150 9.08 -7.16 5.67
CA GLY A 150 8.70 -8.38 6.37
C GLY A 150 8.40 -9.54 5.43
N GLN A 151 7.74 -9.28 4.29
CA GLN A 151 7.52 -10.28 3.24
C GLN A 151 8.84 -10.73 2.59
N LEU A 152 9.79 -9.81 2.39
CA LEU A 152 11.11 -10.11 1.80
C LEU A 152 11.97 -11.02 2.68
N GLN A 153 11.87 -10.89 4.01
CA GLN A 153 12.65 -11.66 4.98
C GLN A 153 14.17 -11.60 4.74
N ASP A 154 14.67 -10.46 4.24
CA ASP A 154 16.08 -10.25 3.95
C ASP A 154 16.80 -9.58 5.13
N GLU A 155 17.91 -10.15 5.59
CA GLU A 155 18.70 -9.63 6.73
C GLU A 155 19.20 -8.19 6.50
N HIS A 156 19.39 -7.76 5.25
CA HIS A 156 19.79 -6.39 4.94
C HIS A 156 18.72 -5.37 5.34
N SER A 157 17.46 -5.77 5.49
CA SER A 157 16.37 -4.89 5.97
C SER A 157 16.41 -4.62 7.47
N VAL A 158 17.08 -5.48 8.26
CA VAL A 158 16.99 -5.49 9.73
C VAL A 158 17.47 -4.19 10.33
N SER A 159 18.57 -3.61 9.82
CA SER A 159 19.07 -2.32 10.33
C SER A 159 18.09 -1.18 10.12
N TYR A 160 17.33 -1.21 9.02
CA TYR A 160 16.34 -0.18 8.70
C TYR A 160 15.09 -0.32 9.58
N LEU A 161 14.56 -1.54 9.69
CA LEU A 161 13.42 -1.84 10.58
C LEU A 161 13.73 -1.51 12.03
N LYS A 162 14.92 -1.91 12.51
CA LYS A 162 15.38 -1.59 13.86
C LYS A 162 15.44 -0.08 14.08
N LYS A 163 16.06 0.65 13.16
CA LYS A 163 16.17 2.12 13.27
C LYS A 163 14.80 2.80 13.28
N SER A 164 13.85 2.32 12.48
CA SER A 164 12.46 2.84 12.48
C SER A 164 11.74 2.56 13.80
N LEU A 165 11.91 1.36 14.38
CA LEU A 165 11.32 1.01 15.68
C LEU A 165 11.94 1.75 16.87
N GLU A 166 13.22 2.14 16.77
CA GLU A 166 13.94 2.90 17.78
C GLU A 166 13.63 4.41 17.72
N ASP A 167 12.86 4.88 16.73
CA ASP A 167 12.48 6.29 16.62
C ASP A 167 11.31 6.64 17.54
N GLU A 168 11.62 7.20 18.70
CA GLU A 168 10.61 7.63 19.68
C GLU A 168 9.74 8.80 19.19
N SER A 169 10.15 9.51 18.12
CA SER A 169 9.39 10.64 17.56
C SER A 169 8.25 10.24 16.63
N GLU A 170 8.13 8.95 16.28
CA GLU A 170 7.07 8.45 15.38
C GLU A 170 5.72 8.17 16.10
N ASN A 171 5.65 8.26 17.43
CA ASN A 171 4.44 7.93 18.21
C ASN A 171 3.71 9.14 18.82
N GLU A 172 4.02 10.37 18.40
CA GLU A 172 3.45 11.62 18.94
C GLU A 172 2.46 12.33 17.99
#